data_AF-A0A7L9UH91-F1
#
_entry.id   AF-A0A7L9UH91-F1
#
_cell.length_a   1.000
_cell.length_b   1.000
_cell.length_c   1.000
_cell.angle_alpha   90.00
_cell.angle_beta   90.00
_cell.angle_gamma   90.00
#
_symmetry.space_group_name_H-M   'P 1'
#
loop_
_entity.id
_entity.type
_entity.pdbx_description
1 polymer ?
#
loop_
_entity_poly.entity_id
_entity_poly.type
_entity_poly.pdbx_seq_one_letter_code
_entity_poly.pdbx_strand_id
1 'polypeptide(L)'
;MAWSSSNRDARFNPGWERTRKRILERDHHRCQWIVTDWHTGAKHICGYPANEVDHKVRAKNGEPDDDSPSNLWALCPYHHKQKTARESGEARVEKRRSREEAEWYSRPAFR
;
A
#
# COMPACT_ATOMS: atom_id res chain seq x y z
N MET A 1 10.54 -26.89 -8.75
CA MET A 1 10.14 -25.58 -9.31
C MET A 1 9.83 -24.63 -8.16
N ALA A 2 10.73 -23.68 -7.85
CA ALA A 2 10.71 -22.87 -6.64
C ALA A 2 9.82 -21.59 -6.74
N TRP A 3 8.67 -21.68 -7.41
CA TRP A 3 7.77 -20.54 -7.65
C TRP A 3 6.39 -20.68 -6.99
N SER A 4 6.09 -21.80 -6.32
CA SER A 4 4.77 -22.09 -5.75
C SER A 4 4.57 -21.71 -4.28
N SER A 5 5.57 -21.16 -3.58
CA SER A 5 5.46 -20.86 -2.13
C SER A 5 5.08 -19.41 -1.81
N SER A 6 4.65 -18.62 -2.80
CA SER A 6 4.28 -17.22 -2.58
C SER A 6 2.82 -17.11 -2.12
N ASN A 7 2.58 -17.09 -0.81
CA ASN A 7 1.29 -16.71 -0.19
C ASN A 7 0.93 -15.22 -0.40
N ARG A 8 1.53 -14.54 -1.38
CA ARG A 8 1.20 -13.16 -1.72
C ARG A 8 -0.19 -13.04 -2.30
N ASP A 9 -0.75 -14.10 -2.89
CA ASP A 9 -2.10 -14.06 -3.43
C ASP A 9 -3.17 -14.17 -2.31
N ALA A 10 -2.85 -14.92 -1.25
CA ALA A 10 -3.72 -15.16 -0.09
C ALA A 10 -4.13 -13.88 0.66
N ARG A 11 -3.44 -12.77 0.42
CA ARG A 11 -3.76 -11.46 1.00
C ARG A 11 -4.90 -10.74 0.27
N PHE A 12 -5.20 -11.11 -0.98
CA PHE A 12 -6.22 -10.46 -1.79
C PHE A 12 -7.56 -11.16 -1.57
N ASN A 13 -8.60 -10.39 -1.22
CA ASN A 13 -9.91 -10.98 -1.04
C ASN A 13 -10.51 -11.41 -2.39
N PRO A 14 -11.26 -12.52 -2.42
CA PRO A 14 -12.03 -12.90 -3.60
C PRO A 14 -13.00 -11.78 -4.00
N GLY A 15 -12.98 -11.38 -5.28
CA GLY A 15 -13.85 -10.32 -5.80
C GLY A 15 -13.20 -8.93 -5.92
N TRP A 16 -11.88 -8.82 -5.79
CA TRP A 16 -11.14 -7.57 -5.94
C TRP A 16 -11.51 -6.76 -7.20
N GLU A 17 -11.72 -7.41 -8.35
CA GLU A 17 -12.11 -6.71 -9.59
C GLU A 17 -13.43 -5.93 -9.45
N ARG A 18 -14.41 -6.51 -8.75
CA ARG A 18 -15.70 -5.86 -8.47
C ARG A 18 -15.50 -4.67 -7.55
N THR A 19 -14.72 -4.84 -6.49
CA THR A 19 -14.37 -3.76 -5.55
C THR A 19 -13.66 -2.63 -6.27
N ARG A 20 -12.62 -2.95 -7.07
CA ARG A 20 -11.87 -2.00 -7.88
C ARG A 20 -12.78 -1.18 -8.79
N LYS A 21 -13.69 -1.82 -9.53
CA LYS A 21 -14.63 -1.13 -10.41
C LYS A 21 -15.53 -0.16 -9.62
N ARG A 22 -16.08 -0.62 -8.49
CA ARG A 22 -16.92 0.21 -7.61
C ARG A 22 -16.19 1.45 -7.07
N ILE A 23 -14.91 1.32 -6.72
CA ILE A 23 -14.12 2.46 -6.22
C ILE A 23 -13.81 3.47 -7.32
N LEU A 24 -13.45 2.99 -8.52
CA LEU A 24 -13.24 3.88 -9.67
C LEU A 24 -14.52 4.63 -10.04
N GLU A 25 -15.68 3.96 -10.02
CA GLU A 25 -16.99 4.59 -10.26
C GLU A 25 -17.34 5.61 -9.17
N ARG A 26 -17.15 5.27 -7.88
CA ARG A 26 -17.37 6.18 -6.73
C ARG A 26 -16.58 7.47 -6.89
N ASP A 27 -15.31 7.34 -7.29
CA ASP A 27 -14.37 8.46 -7.38
C ASP A 27 -14.42 9.15 -8.76
N HIS A 28 -15.39 8.81 -9.62
CA HIS A 28 -15.54 9.32 -10.98
C HIS A 28 -14.26 9.20 -11.82
N HIS A 29 -13.48 8.14 -11.61
CA HIS A 29 -12.18 7.93 -12.21
C HIS A 29 -11.21 9.10 -11.97
N ARG A 30 -11.30 9.76 -10.80
CA ARG A 30 -10.40 10.85 -10.40
C ARG A 30 -9.55 10.43 -9.21
N CYS A 31 -8.27 10.81 -9.28
CA CYS A 31 -7.30 10.55 -8.23
C CYS A 31 -7.70 11.26 -6.93
N GLN A 32 -7.82 10.49 -5.85
CA GLN A 32 -8.21 10.97 -4.52
C GLN A 32 -7.00 11.33 -3.63
N TRP A 33 -5.78 11.29 -4.16
CA TRP A 33 -4.58 11.66 -3.41
C TRP A 33 -4.63 13.13 -3.01
N ILE A 34 -4.35 13.42 -1.74
CA ILE A 34 -4.25 14.80 -1.25
C ILE A 34 -2.87 15.36 -1.58
N VAL A 35 -2.85 16.39 -2.41
CA VAL A 35 -1.65 17.16 -2.75
C VAL A 35 -1.65 18.47 -1.96
N THR A 36 -0.46 18.93 -1.61
CA THR A 36 -0.27 20.25 -1.03
C THR A 36 0.28 21.15 -2.11
N ASP A 37 -0.44 22.23 -2.42
CA ASP A 37 0.01 23.22 -3.38
C ASP A 37 1.29 23.88 -2.87
N TRP A 38 2.33 23.90 -3.71
CA TRP A 38 3.66 24.35 -3.30
C TRP A 38 3.73 25.87 -3.09
N HIS A 39 2.84 26.63 -3.72
CA HIS A 39 2.84 28.08 -3.69
C HIS A 39 1.99 28.62 -2.54
N THR A 40 0.83 28.01 -2.31
CA THR A 40 -0.18 28.47 -1.33
C THR A 40 -0.21 27.64 -0.05
N GLY A 41 0.36 26.43 -0.05
CA GLY A 41 0.24 25.46 1.04
C GLY A 41 -1.15 24.83 1.15
N ALA A 42 -2.08 25.17 0.26
CA ALA A 42 -3.44 24.65 0.30
C ALA A 42 -3.48 23.16 -0.06
N LYS A 43 -4.25 22.38 0.69
CA LYS A 43 -4.47 20.96 0.41
C LYS A 43 -5.67 20.77 -0.51
N HIS A 44 -5.51 19.98 -1.56
CA HIS A 44 -6.58 19.65 -2.49
C HIS A 44 -6.43 18.22 -3.03
N ILE A 45 -7.50 17.69 -3.61
CA ILE A 45 -7.44 16.39 -4.31
C ILE A 45 -6.69 16.55 -5.62
N CYS A 46 -5.87 15.55 -5.95
CA CYS A 46 -5.11 15.52 -7.20
C CYS A 46 -6.02 15.61 -8.44
N GLY A 47 -7.14 14.88 -8.46
CA GLY A 47 -8.18 15.01 -9.49
C GLY A 47 -7.84 14.47 -10.88
N TYR A 48 -6.57 14.15 -11.17
CA TYR A 48 -6.14 13.55 -12.45
C TYR A 48 -6.81 12.19 -12.70
N PRO A 49 -6.88 11.74 -13.98
CA PRO A 49 -7.47 10.46 -14.32
C PRO A 49 -6.87 9.30 -13.52
N ALA A 50 -7.74 8.52 -12.88
CA ALA A 50 -7.40 7.36 -12.08
C ALA A 50 -7.81 6.07 -12.79
N ASN A 51 -6.89 5.11 -12.79
CA ASN A 51 -7.09 3.76 -13.32
C ASN A 51 -6.57 2.69 -12.34
N GLU A 52 -5.99 3.10 -11.22
CA GLU A 52 -5.45 2.21 -10.21
C GLU A 52 -6.22 2.40 -8.90
N VAL A 53 -6.39 1.31 -8.15
CA VAL A 53 -7.00 1.34 -6.82
C VAL A 53 -6.00 0.72 -5.86
N ASP A 54 -5.74 1.40 -4.76
CA ASP A 54 -4.77 0.96 -3.77
C ASP A 54 -5.27 1.24 -2.35
N HIS A 55 -4.81 0.43 -1.40
CA HIS A 55 -5.16 0.53 0.01
C HIS A 55 -4.51 1.74 0.65
N LYS A 56 -5.23 2.55 1.42
CA LYS A 56 -4.66 3.67 2.20
C LYS A 56 -3.68 3.16 3.24
N VAL A 57 -4.07 2.08 3.91
CA VAL A 57 -3.28 1.35 4.89
C VAL A 57 -3.27 -0.13 4.48
N ARG A 58 -2.08 -0.68 4.28
CA ARG A 58 -1.91 -2.12 4.05
C ARG A 58 -1.95 -2.88 5.37
N ALA A 59 -2.40 -4.12 5.30
CA ALA A 59 -2.27 -5.03 6.42
C ALA A 59 -0.81 -5.30 6.77
N LYS A 60 -0.54 -5.52 8.06
CA LYS A 60 0.80 -5.88 8.58
C LYS A 60 0.86 -7.37 8.88
N ASN A 61 2.08 -7.89 8.98
CA ASN A 61 2.36 -9.25 9.49
C ASN A 61 1.67 -10.41 8.73
N GLY A 62 1.27 -10.19 7.47
CA GLY A 62 0.65 -11.23 6.65
C GLY A 62 -0.87 -11.38 6.83
N GLU A 63 -1.51 -10.48 7.58
CA GLU A 63 -2.97 -10.38 7.62
C GLU A 63 -3.55 -9.99 6.25
N PRO A 64 -4.81 -10.36 5.95
CA PRO A 64 -5.50 -9.92 4.72
C PRO A 64 -5.67 -8.40 4.66
N ASP A 65 -5.56 -7.82 3.45
CA ASP A 65 -5.79 -6.39 3.25
C ASP A 65 -7.29 -6.04 3.46
N ASP A 66 -7.58 -4.91 4.12
CA ASP A 66 -8.94 -4.39 4.29
C ASP A 66 -9.43 -3.71 2.99
N ASP A 67 -10.28 -4.41 2.24
CA ASP A 67 -10.90 -3.93 1.00
C ASP A 67 -12.14 -3.04 1.23
N SER A 68 -12.39 -2.59 2.47
CA SER A 68 -13.46 -1.65 2.73
C SER A 68 -13.30 -0.37 1.90
N PRO A 69 -14.38 0.20 1.33
CA PRO A 69 -14.27 1.43 0.55
C PRO A 69 -13.61 2.59 1.31
N SER A 70 -13.72 2.62 2.64
CA SER A 70 -13.04 3.57 3.52
C SER A 70 -11.51 3.47 3.45
N ASN A 71 -10.95 2.28 3.23
CA ASN A 71 -9.52 2.03 3.13
C ASN A 71 -9.01 2.01 1.69
N LEU A 72 -9.80 2.40 0.69
CA LEU A 72 -9.39 2.39 -0.72
C LEU A 72 -9.35 3.79 -1.35
N TRP A 73 -8.31 4.05 -2.13
CA TRP A 73 -8.19 5.22 -2.99
C TRP A 73 -8.25 4.82 -4.47
N ALA A 74 -8.95 5.58 -5.30
CA ALA A 74 -8.63 5.68 -6.72
C ALA A 74 -7.40 6.59 -6.92
N LEU A 75 -6.39 6.11 -7.64
CA LEU A 75 -5.12 6.79 -7.86
C LEU A 75 -4.79 6.91 -9.35
N CYS A 76 -4.13 8.01 -9.71
CA CYS A 76 -3.44 8.11 -10.99
C CYS A 76 -2.09 7.36 -10.94
N PRO A 77 -1.53 6.98 -12.10
CA PRO A 77 -0.28 6.20 -12.16
C PRO A 77 0.89 6.84 -11.40
N TYR A 78 0.96 8.17 -11.41
CA TYR A 78 2.01 8.92 -10.73
C TYR A 78 1.94 8.77 -9.20
N HIS A 79 0.77 8.97 -8.59
CA HIS A 79 0.61 8.89 -7.14
C HIS A 79 0.66 7.44 -6.64
N HIS A 80 0.15 6.50 -7.42
CA HIS A 80 0.30 5.07 -7.09
C HIS A 80 1.76 4.63 -7.08
N LYS A 81 2.57 5.05 -8.07
CA LYS A 81 4.01 4.77 -8.09
C LYS A 81 4.74 5.38 -6.90
N GLN A 82 4.42 6.62 -6.52
CA GLN A 82 4.99 7.26 -5.34
C GLN A 82 4.67 6.52 -4.05
N LYS A 83 3.40 6.14 -3.86
CA LYS A 83 2.98 5.33 -2.71
C LYS A 83 3.72 4.00 -2.66
N THR A 84 3.76 3.27 -3.78
CA THR A 84 4.47 2.00 -3.88
C THR A 84 5.95 2.13 -3.52
N ALA A 85 6.62 3.19 -4.00
CA ALA A 85 8.02 3.44 -3.69
C ALA A 85 8.23 3.71 -2.19
N ARG A 86 7.35 4.52 -1.58
CA ARG A 86 7.37 4.82 -0.15
C ARG A 86 7.20 3.55 0.69
N GLU A 87 6.16 2.77 0.42
CA GLU A 87 5.86 1.53 1.17
C GLU A 87 6.97 0.49 1.01
N SER A 88 7.53 0.38 -0.19
CA SER A 88 8.67 -0.51 -0.44
C SER A 88 9.92 -0.07 0.35
N GLY A 89 10.14 1.25 0.49
CA GLY A 89 11.18 1.81 1.32
C GLY A 89 10.98 1.50 2.80
N GLU A 90 9.78 1.77 3.32
CA GLU A 90 9.39 1.49 4.72
C GLU A 90 9.56 0.00 5.05
N ALA A 91 9.10 -0.91 4.17
CA ALA A 91 9.24 -2.35 4.36
C ALA A 91 10.71 -2.83 4.37
N ARG A 92 11.61 -2.18 3.61
CA ARG A 92 13.05 -2.49 3.63
C ARG A 92 13.69 -2.06 4.95
N VAL A 93 13.32 -0.89 5.48
CA VAL A 93 13.81 -0.39 6.77
C VAL A 93 13.33 -1.31 7.90
N GLU A 94 12.06 -1.71 7.91
CA GLU A 94 11.51 -2.62 8.92
C GLU A 94 12.20 -3.99 8.90
N LYS A 95 12.40 -4.57 7.71
CA LYS A 95 13.15 -5.83 7.57
C LYS A 95 14.58 -5.73 8.06
N ARG A 96 15.25 -4.59 7.83
CA ARG A 96 16.60 -4.36 8.33
C ARG A 96 16.61 -4.34 9.86
N ARG A 97 15.71 -3.58 10.48
CA ARG A 97 15.59 -3.51 11.94
C ARG A 97 15.32 -4.87 12.58
N SER A 98 14.39 -5.64 12.01
CA SER A 98 14.09 -7.00 12.49
C SER A 98 15.30 -7.94 12.42
N ARG A 99 16.15 -7.80 11.39
CA ARG A 99 17.40 -8.56 11.29
C ARG A 99 18.43 -8.15 12.34
N GLU A 100 18.63 -6.84 12.53
CA GLU A 100 19.56 -6.30 13.53
C GLU A 100 19.14 -6.70 14.96
N GLU A 101 17.84 -6.70 15.23
CA GLU A 101 17.28 -7.17 16.50
C GLU A 101 17.48 -8.67 16.71
N ALA A 102 17.18 -9.50 15.70
CA ALA A 102 17.41 -10.94 15.77
C ALA A 102 18.89 -11.28 15.97
N GLU A 103 19.80 -10.54 15.31
CA GLU A 103 21.24 -10.67 15.48
C GLU A 103 21.67 -10.31 16.91
N TRP A 104 21.14 -9.22 17.48
CA TRP A 104 21.42 -8.82 18.86
C TRP A 104 21.05 -9.91 19.87
N TYR A 105 19.84 -10.47 19.77
CA TYR A 105 19.37 -11.53 20.68
C TYR A 105 20.03 -12.90 20.42
N SER A 106 20.69 -13.09 19.27
CA SER A 106 21.45 -14.32 19.00
C SER A 106 22.77 -14.43 19.78
N ARG A 107 23.22 -13.33 20.42
CA ARG A 107 24.52 -13.25 21.10
C ARG A 107 24.57 -14.19 22.32
N PRO A 108 25.75 -14.77 22.64
CA PRO A 108 25.89 -15.73 23.74
C PRO A 108 25.42 -15.24 25.11
N ALA A 109 25.45 -13.92 25.36
CA ALA A 109 25.00 -13.32 26.60
C ALA A 109 23.48 -13.42 26.85
N PHE A 110 22.70 -13.77 25.83
CA PHE A 110 21.24 -13.91 25.89
C PHE A 110 20.77 -15.36 25.63
N ARG A 111 21.68 -16.34 25.64
CA ARG A 111 21.37 -17.78 25.54
C ARG A 111 21.35 -18.46 26.90
#